data_AF-A0A3D2Q0L2-F1
#
_entry.id   AF-A0A3D2Q0L2-F1
#
_cell.length_a   1.000
_cell.length_b   1.000
_cell.length_c   1.000
_cell.angle_alpha   90.00
_cell.angle_beta   90.00
_cell.angle_gamma   90.00
#
_symmetry.space_group_name_H-M   'P 1'
#
loop_
_entity.id
_entity.type
_entity.pdbx_description
1 polymer ?
#
loop_
_entity_poly.entity_id
_entity_poly.type
_entity_poly.pdbx_seq_one_letter_code
_entity_poly.pdbx_strand_id
1 'polypeptide(L)'
;TGDIFTDLLEVHVLEIDKVKLIDRKPEDNLEAWMVYFSNLEGKEMEEIAMENAAIRKALTIEEMFWQSEKERRFYELREKAILEERSAIVEARAEGEVVGEAKGRVEGRAEAKQEAICKFMTKRFGIAPGEIMPKVKQMTNLEILDHVMEELFAANTVEEAQAIIHDGLGKFLQ
;
A
#
# COMPACT_ATOMS: atom_id res chain seq x y z
N THR A 1 -33.85 -24.06 7.30
CA THR A 1 -33.09 -24.84 8.30
C THR A 1 -31.68 -24.30 8.29
N GLY A 2 -31.23 -23.70 9.39
CA GLY A 2 -29.87 -23.21 9.56
C GLY A 2 -29.36 -23.73 10.89
N ASP A 3 -28.43 -24.68 10.84
CA ASP A 3 -27.79 -25.22 12.04
C ASP A 3 -26.50 -24.41 12.30
N ILE A 4 -26.37 -23.88 13.52
CA ILE A 4 -25.22 -23.08 13.92
C ILE A 4 -24.04 -24.04 14.13
N PHE A 5 -23.01 -23.92 13.29
CA PHE A 5 -21.81 -24.76 13.36
C PHE A 5 -20.88 -24.31 14.50
N THR A 6 -20.78 -22.99 14.71
CA THR A 6 -20.12 -22.29 15.83
C THR A 6 -20.64 -20.85 15.93
N ASP A 7 -20.48 -20.17 17.07
CA ASP A 7 -20.84 -18.76 17.29
C ASP A 7 -20.07 -17.77 16.37
N LEU A 8 -19.05 -18.28 15.67
CA LEU A 8 -18.18 -17.53 14.76
C LEU A 8 -18.59 -17.68 13.28
N LEU A 9 -19.47 -18.62 12.95
CA LEU A 9 -19.82 -18.94 11.57
C LEU A 9 -21.24 -19.51 11.45
N GLU A 10 -22.07 -18.81 10.67
CA GLU A 10 -23.36 -19.28 10.19
C GLU A 10 -23.28 -19.53 8.67
N VAL A 11 -23.81 -20.67 8.21
CA VAL A 11 -23.84 -21.04 6.80
C VAL A 11 -25.28 -21.22 6.38
N HIS A 12 -25.72 -20.45 5.37
CA HIS A 12 -27.00 -20.64 4.72
C HIS A 12 -26.81 -21.39 3.41
N VAL A 13 -27.48 -22.53 3.28
CA VAL A 13 -27.51 -23.31 2.04
C VAL A 13 -28.84 -23.06 1.36
N LEU A 14 -28.80 -22.54 0.14
CA LEU A 14 -29.97 -22.28 -0.69
C LEU A 14 -30.02 -23.31 -1.82
N GLU A 15 -31.11 -24.06 -1.88
CA GLU A 15 -31.34 -25.06 -2.92
C GLU A 15 -32.19 -24.46 -4.04
N ILE A 16 -31.52 -24.01 -5.10
CA ILE A 16 -32.13 -23.27 -6.21
C ILE A 16 -33.20 -24.11 -6.93
N ASP A 17 -33.01 -25.41 -7.10
CA ASP A 17 -33.98 -26.26 -7.80
C ASP A 17 -35.32 -26.41 -7.08
N LYS A 18 -35.36 -26.20 -5.75
CA LYS A 18 -36.62 -26.26 -4.99
C LYS A 18 -37.58 -25.13 -5.36
N VAL A 19 -37.05 -24.02 -5.88
CA VAL A 19 -37.85 -22.86 -6.30
C VAL A 19 -38.71 -23.19 -7.51
N LYS A 20 -38.21 -24.05 -8.41
CA LYS A 20 -38.94 -24.51 -9.60
C LYS A 20 -40.21 -25.30 -9.28
N LEU A 21 -40.34 -25.77 -8.04
CA LEU A 21 -41.50 -26.53 -7.56
C LEU A 21 -42.58 -25.64 -6.93
N ILE A 22 -42.28 -24.36 -6.73
CA ILE A 22 -43.19 -23.40 -6.08
C ILE A 22 -44.04 -22.74 -7.16
N ASP A 23 -45.31 -23.14 -7.24
CA ASP A 23 -46.30 -22.57 -8.18
C ASP A 23 -46.97 -21.31 -7.61
N ARG A 24 -46.12 -20.35 -7.18
CA ARG A 24 -46.54 -19.01 -6.75
C ARG A 24 -45.41 -18.01 -7.02
N LYS A 25 -45.76 -16.72 -7.02
CA LYS A 25 -44.78 -15.64 -7.13
C LYS A 25 -43.82 -15.60 -5.93
N PRO A 26 -42.58 -15.10 -6.12
CA PRO A 26 -41.68 -14.83 -5.01
C PRO A 26 -42.31 -13.87 -4.01
N GLU A 27 -42.23 -14.19 -2.73
CA GLU A 27 -42.76 -13.35 -1.64
C GLU A 27 -41.75 -12.28 -1.20
N ASP A 28 -40.45 -12.55 -1.38
CA ASP A 28 -39.37 -11.66 -0.95
C ASP A 28 -38.24 -11.52 -1.99
N ASN A 29 -37.27 -10.66 -1.68
CA ASN A 29 -36.13 -10.42 -2.54
C ASN A 29 -35.23 -11.66 -2.67
N LEU A 30 -35.10 -12.50 -1.64
CA LEU A 30 -34.27 -13.70 -1.70
C LEU A 30 -34.87 -14.74 -2.66
N GLU A 31 -36.15 -15.02 -2.55
CA GLU A 31 -36.89 -15.89 -3.46
C GLU A 31 -36.83 -15.35 -4.90
N ALA A 32 -36.91 -14.04 -5.10
CA ALA A 32 -36.79 -13.42 -6.42
C ALA A 32 -35.39 -13.67 -7.03
N TRP A 33 -34.33 -13.52 -6.24
CA TRP A 33 -32.97 -13.87 -6.66
C TRP A 33 -32.80 -15.37 -6.89
N MET A 34 -33.44 -16.22 -6.09
CA MET A 34 -33.40 -17.67 -6.28
C MET A 34 -34.11 -18.09 -7.58
N VAL A 35 -35.23 -17.44 -7.95
CA VAL A 35 -35.86 -17.65 -9.27
C VAL A 35 -34.91 -17.23 -10.39
N TYR A 36 -34.27 -16.05 -10.29
CA TYR A 36 -33.29 -15.61 -11.28
C TYR A 36 -32.17 -16.64 -11.48
N PHE A 37 -31.55 -17.12 -10.40
CA PHE A 37 -30.49 -18.13 -10.49
C PHE A 37 -30.97 -19.52 -10.94
N SER A 38 -32.27 -19.80 -10.85
CA SER A 38 -32.85 -21.07 -11.31
C SER A 38 -32.96 -21.18 -12.83
N ASN A 39 -32.72 -20.08 -13.56
CA ASN A 39 -32.85 -19.96 -15.01
C ASN A 39 -34.25 -20.35 -15.51
N LEU A 40 -35.29 -19.99 -14.75
CA LEU A 40 -36.67 -20.07 -15.21
C LEU A 40 -36.88 -19.02 -16.29
N GLU A 41 -37.12 -19.46 -17.52
CA GLU A 41 -37.31 -18.59 -18.67
C GLU A 41 -38.80 -18.28 -18.89
N GLY A 42 -39.10 -17.13 -19.49
CA GLY A 42 -40.45 -16.75 -19.88
C GLY A 42 -41.08 -15.67 -18.98
N LYS A 43 -42.42 -15.65 -18.94
CA LYS A 43 -43.21 -14.53 -18.38
C LYS A 43 -42.93 -14.27 -16.90
N GLU A 44 -42.63 -15.31 -16.13
CA GLU A 44 -42.35 -15.20 -14.69
C GLU A 44 -41.08 -14.39 -14.43
N MET A 45 -40.03 -14.59 -15.24
CA MET A 45 -38.78 -13.85 -15.12
C MET A 45 -38.95 -12.38 -15.52
N GLU A 46 -39.74 -12.12 -16.55
CA GLU A 46 -40.06 -10.76 -16.99
C GLU A 46 -40.84 -9.99 -15.91
N GLU A 47 -41.82 -10.63 -15.26
CA GLU A 47 -42.58 -10.05 -14.15
C GLU A 47 -41.67 -9.75 -12.94
N ILE A 48 -40.76 -10.66 -12.59
CA ILE A 48 -39.80 -10.43 -11.49
C ILE A 48 -38.84 -9.27 -11.83
N ALA A 49 -38.37 -9.18 -13.07
CA ALA A 49 -37.53 -8.07 -13.52
C ALA A 49 -38.32 -6.74 -13.58
N MET A 50 -39.62 -6.80 -13.82
CA MET A 50 -40.49 -5.62 -13.73
C MET A 50 -40.56 -5.08 -12.30
N GLU A 51 -40.65 -5.95 -11.31
CA GLU A 51 -40.78 -5.60 -9.89
C GLU A 51 -39.42 -5.34 -9.21
N ASN A 52 -38.33 -5.94 -9.69
CA ASN A 52 -36.98 -5.83 -9.10
C ASN A 52 -35.95 -5.24 -10.08
N ALA A 53 -35.58 -3.97 -9.85
CA ALA A 53 -34.61 -3.25 -10.68
C ALA A 53 -33.20 -3.86 -10.68
N ALA A 54 -32.78 -4.52 -9.58
CA ALA A 54 -31.47 -5.14 -9.51
C ALA A 54 -31.40 -6.42 -10.36
N ILE A 55 -32.46 -7.22 -10.34
CA ILE A 55 -32.60 -8.42 -11.20
C ILE A 55 -32.71 -8.01 -12.66
N ARG A 56 -33.48 -6.96 -12.99
CA ARG A 56 -33.52 -6.41 -14.35
C ARG A 56 -32.14 -6.04 -14.86
N LYS A 57 -31.35 -5.35 -14.02
CA LYS A 57 -29.98 -4.98 -14.37
C LYS A 57 -29.09 -6.20 -14.59
N ALA A 58 -29.23 -7.26 -13.78
CA ALA A 58 -28.50 -8.51 -13.95
C ALA A 58 -28.83 -9.17 -15.31
N LEU A 59 -30.12 -9.30 -15.65
CA LEU A 59 -30.57 -9.83 -16.95
C LEU A 59 -30.03 -9.03 -18.14
N THR A 60 -30.07 -7.69 -18.08
CA THR A 60 -29.53 -6.85 -19.15
C THR A 60 -28.02 -7.05 -19.32
N ILE A 61 -27.28 -7.16 -18.22
CA ILE A 61 -25.83 -7.42 -18.27
C ILE A 61 -25.57 -8.81 -18.84
N GLU A 62 -26.36 -9.81 -18.43
CA GLU A 62 -26.28 -11.17 -18.93
C GLU A 62 -26.55 -11.23 -20.44
N GLU A 63 -27.64 -10.63 -20.94
CA GLU A 63 -27.92 -10.54 -22.38
C GLU A 63 -26.77 -9.89 -23.15
N MET A 64 -26.23 -8.76 -22.65
CA MET A 64 -25.05 -8.12 -23.24
C MET A 64 -23.84 -9.07 -23.29
N PHE A 65 -23.63 -9.85 -22.24
CA PHE A 65 -22.54 -10.82 -22.13
C PHE A 65 -22.68 -11.98 -23.13
N TRP A 66 -23.92 -12.43 -23.38
CA TRP A 66 -24.23 -13.50 -24.32
C TRP A 66 -24.22 -13.06 -25.78
N GLN A 67 -24.61 -11.81 -26.07
CA GLN A 67 -24.79 -11.34 -27.45
C GLN A 67 -23.52 -10.82 -28.13
N SER A 68 -22.47 -10.45 -27.38
CA SER A 68 -21.29 -9.81 -27.97
C SER A 68 -19.98 -10.11 -27.22
N GLU A 69 -19.15 -10.98 -27.81
CA GLU A 69 -17.78 -11.25 -27.36
C GLU A 69 -16.95 -9.95 -27.22
N LYS A 70 -17.25 -8.95 -28.05
CA LYS A 70 -16.62 -7.63 -28.01
C LYS A 70 -17.00 -6.84 -26.75
N GLU A 71 -18.28 -6.85 -26.34
CA GLU A 71 -18.73 -6.16 -25.13
C GLU A 71 -18.23 -6.84 -23.86
N ARG A 72 -18.24 -8.18 -23.84
CA ARG A 72 -17.58 -8.97 -22.79
C ARG A 72 -16.12 -8.56 -22.62
N ARG A 73 -15.38 -8.48 -23.73
CA ARG A 73 -13.97 -8.08 -23.70
C ARG A 73 -13.77 -6.66 -23.18
N PHE A 74 -14.64 -5.71 -23.51
CA PHE A 74 -14.58 -4.36 -22.96
C PHE A 74 -14.82 -4.34 -21.44
N TYR A 75 -15.78 -5.12 -20.96
CA TYR A 75 -16.05 -5.25 -19.53
C TYR A 75 -14.85 -5.86 -18.78
N GLU A 76 -14.28 -6.95 -19.29
CA GLU A 76 -13.09 -7.60 -18.71
C GLU A 76 -11.89 -6.64 -18.68
N LEU A 77 -11.68 -5.84 -19.74
CA LEU A 77 -10.62 -4.82 -19.77
C LEU A 77 -10.85 -3.72 -18.74
N ARG A 78 -12.10 -3.31 -18.51
CA ARG A 78 -12.44 -2.30 -17.50
C ARG A 78 -12.18 -2.82 -16.08
N GLU A 79 -12.65 -4.03 -15.77
CA GLU A 79 -12.39 -4.68 -14.47
C GLU A 79 -10.88 -4.84 -14.24
N LYS A 80 -10.16 -5.30 -15.27
CA LYS A 80 -8.70 -5.41 -15.23
C LYS A 80 -8.04 -4.07 -14.94
N ALA A 81 -8.44 -2.99 -15.60
CA ALA A 81 -7.87 -1.66 -15.36
C ALA A 81 -8.10 -1.18 -13.91
N ILE A 82 -9.28 -1.44 -13.33
CA ILE A 82 -9.59 -1.09 -11.94
C ILE A 82 -8.70 -1.89 -10.97
N LEU A 83 -8.49 -3.18 -11.24
CA LEU A 83 -7.63 -4.04 -10.42
C LEU A 83 -6.16 -3.65 -10.54
N GLU A 84 -5.70 -3.30 -11.75
CA GLU A 84 -4.35 -2.81 -12.00
C GLU A 84 -4.10 -1.49 -11.25
N GLU A 85 -5.03 -0.53 -11.30
CA GLU A 85 -4.91 0.73 -10.55
C GLU A 85 -4.79 0.48 -9.04
N ARG A 86 -5.65 -0.37 -8.48
CA ARG A 86 -5.59 -0.73 -7.05
C ARG A 86 -4.28 -1.40 -6.69
N SER A 87 -3.80 -2.31 -7.53
CA SER A 87 -2.55 -3.04 -7.30
C SER A 87 -1.35 -2.09 -7.37
N ALA A 88 -1.32 -1.19 -8.35
CA ALA A 88 -0.27 -0.19 -8.49
C ALA A 88 -0.16 0.73 -7.27
N ILE A 89 -1.29 1.15 -6.69
CA ILE A 89 -1.30 1.98 -5.47
C ILE A 89 -0.70 1.20 -4.28
N VAL A 90 -1.08 -0.06 -4.11
CA VAL A 90 -0.58 -0.92 -3.03
C VAL A 90 0.92 -1.15 -3.17
N GLU A 91 1.38 -1.46 -4.39
CA GLU A 91 2.80 -1.66 -4.70
C GLU A 91 3.60 -0.38 -4.47
N ALA A 92 3.16 0.76 -5.01
CA ALA A 92 3.83 2.04 -4.82
C ALA A 92 3.95 2.44 -3.34
N ARG A 93 2.92 2.13 -2.53
CA ARG A 93 2.98 2.35 -1.08
C ARG A 93 4.01 1.45 -0.41
N ALA A 94 4.01 0.15 -0.73
CA ALA A 94 4.96 -0.80 -0.16
C ALA A 94 6.40 -0.44 -0.53
N GLU A 95 6.66 -0.09 -1.79
CA GLU A 95 7.97 0.40 -2.25
C GLU A 95 8.37 1.69 -1.52
N GLY A 96 7.43 2.63 -1.37
CA GLY A 96 7.65 3.89 -0.65
C GLY A 96 8.03 3.67 0.82
N GLU A 97 7.37 2.74 1.51
CA GLU A 97 7.68 2.36 2.89
C GLU A 97 9.09 1.75 2.98
N VAL A 98 9.44 0.81 2.10
CA VAL A 98 10.78 0.17 2.08
C VAL A 98 11.89 1.19 1.79
N VAL A 99 11.71 2.04 0.77
CA VAL A 99 12.69 3.08 0.43
C VAL A 99 12.80 4.10 1.55
N GLY A 100 11.68 4.49 2.17
CA GLY A 100 11.64 5.41 3.31
C GLY A 100 12.41 4.88 4.51
N GLU A 101 12.18 3.62 4.90
CA GLU A 101 12.91 2.97 5.98
C GLU A 101 14.41 2.84 5.69
N ALA A 102 14.79 2.52 4.45
CA ALA A 102 16.18 2.42 4.06
C ALA A 102 16.88 3.79 4.15
N LYS A 103 16.27 4.85 3.59
CA LYS A 103 16.80 6.22 3.67
C LYS A 103 16.87 6.71 5.11
N GLY A 104 15.81 6.55 5.89
CA GLY A 104 15.78 6.98 7.29
C GLY A 104 16.83 6.29 8.15
N ARG A 105 17.13 5.00 7.89
CA ARG A 105 18.24 4.29 8.56
C ARG A 105 19.60 4.87 8.21
N VAL A 106 19.84 5.25 6.96
CA VAL A 106 21.11 5.84 6.52
C VAL A 106 21.28 7.24 7.08
N GLU A 107 20.24 8.08 6.95
CA GLU A 107 20.22 9.45 7.48
C GLU A 107 20.42 9.46 9.00
N GLY A 108 19.68 8.63 9.75
CA GLY A 108 19.84 8.54 11.20
C GLY A 108 21.23 8.09 11.64
N ARG A 109 21.90 7.21 10.88
CA ARG A 109 23.31 6.86 11.14
C ARG A 109 24.25 8.03 10.88
N ALA A 110 24.02 8.81 9.82
CA ALA A 110 24.83 9.97 9.51
C ALA A 110 24.68 11.04 10.60
N GLU A 111 23.44 11.37 10.98
CA GLU A 111 23.13 12.31 12.07
C GLU A 111 23.78 11.90 13.39
N ALA A 112 23.72 10.60 13.75
CA ALA A 112 24.36 10.10 14.96
C ALA A 112 25.89 10.31 14.95
N LYS A 113 26.55 10.07 13.81
CA LYS A 113 28.00 10.31 13.66
C LYS A 113 28.34 11.80 13.68
N GLN A 114 27.55 12.63 12.99
CA GLN A 114 27.68 14.08 13.01
C GLN A 114 27.58 14.63 14.44
N GLU A 115 26.61 14.15 15.22
CA GLU A 115 26.44 14.52 16.62
C GLU A 115 27.64 14.06 17.47
N ALA A 116 28.15 12.84 17.24
CA ALA A 116 29.33 12.32 17.91
C ALA A 116 30.57 13.18 17.65
N ILE A 117 30.83 13.56 16.40
CA ILE A 117 31.91 14.47 16.01
C ILE A 117 31.75 15.82 16.73
N CYS A 118 30.56 16.42 16.70
CA CYS A 118 30.31 17.70 17.37
C CYS A 118 30.56 17.62 18.87
N LYS A 119 30.04 16.57 19.54
CA LYS A 119 30.25 16.34 20.99
C LYS A 119 31.73 16.15 21.30
N PHE A 120 32.45 15.39 20.49
CA PHE A 120 33.87 15.14 20.66
C PHE A 120 34.67 16.44 20.57
N MET A 121 34.41 17.26 19.55
CA MET A 121 35.08 18.55 19.37
C MET A 121 34.85 19.50 20.53
N THR A 122 33.61 19.61 21.02
CA THR A 122 33.30 20.45 22.19
C THR A 122 33.97 19.93 23.46
N LYS A 123 34.00 18.61 23.68
CA LYS A 123 34.55 18.03 24.92
C LYS A 123 36.08 18.00 24.96
N ARG A 124 36.74 17.69 23.85
CA ARG A 124 38.20 17.56 23.78
C ARG A 124 38.90 18.89 23.51
N PHE A 125 38.34 19.71 22.64
CA PHE A 125 38.99 20.94 22.14
C PHE A 125 38.29 22.22 22.59
N GLY A 126 37.16 22.13 23.29
CA GLY A 126 36.43 23.29 23.83
C GLY A 126 35.76 24.17 22.77
N ILE A 127 35.66 23.70 21.53
CA ILE A 127 35.09 24.49 20.43
C ILE A 127 33.57 24.55 20.58
N ALA A 128 33.00 25.74 20.40
CA ALA A 128 31.57 25.96 20.47
C ALA A 128 30.82 25.16 19.38
N PRO A 129 29.71 24.49 19.72
CA PRO A 129 28.93 23.72 18.75
C PRO A 129 28.51 24.52 17.52
N GLY A 130 28.22 25.82 17.69
CA GLY A 130 27.80 26.71 16.60
C GLY A 130 28.85 26.92 15.51
N GLU A 131 30.14 26.73 15.81
CA GLU A 131 31.23 26.92 14.84
C GLU A 131 31.44 25.68 13.95
N ILE A 132 31.19 24.48 14.50
CA ILE A 132 31.49 23.21 13.84
C ILE A 132 30.25 22.57 13.23
N MET A 133 29.10 22.68 13.90
CA MET A 133 27.86 22.02 13.50
C MET A 133 27.44 22.34 12.05
N PRO A 134 27.56 23.58 11.54
CA PRO A 134 27.21 23.88 10.15
C PRO A 134 28.09 23.15 9.13
N LYS A 135 29.36 22.89 9.46
CA LYS A 135 30.30 22.17 8.58
C LYS A 135 30.03 20.66 8.64
N VAL A 136 29.86 20.11 9.84
CA VAL A 136 29.62 18.67 10.04
C VAL A 136 28.27 18.24 9.48
N LYS A 137 27.22 19.07 9.59
CA LYS A 137 25.90 18.77 9.01
C LYS A 137 25.89 18.67 7.48
N GLN A 138 26.86 19.29 6.80
CA GLN A 138 26.98 19.17 5.35
C GLN A 138 27.50 17.79 4.93
N MET A 139 28.26 17.10 5.80
CA MET A 139 28.81 15.78 5.49
C MET A 139 27.76 14.70 5.74
N THR A 140 27.08 14.24 4.70
CA THR A 140 26.07 13.16 4.83
C THR A 140 26.61 11.77 4.48
N ASN A 141 27.80 11.69 3.87
CA ASN A 141 28.44 10.43 3.54
C ASN A 141 29.01 9.76 4.80
N LEU A 142 28.55 8.54 5.09
CA LEU A 142 28.94 7.76 6.27
C LEU A 142 30.43 7.42 6.31
N GLU A 143 31.07 7.19 5.17
CA GLU A 143 32.49 6.84 5.08
C GLU A 143 33.38 8.05 5.41
N ILE A 144 32.99 9.23 4.91
CA ILE A 144 33.67 10.49 5.22
C ILE A 144 33.54 10.79 6.71
N LEU A 145 32.34 10.60 7.28
CA LEU A 145 32.11 10.80 8.72
C LEU A 145 32.93 9.84 9.58
N ASP A 146 33.07 8.57 9.20
CA ASP A 146 33.93 7.62 9.92
C ASP A 146 35.39 8.02 9.86
N HIS A 147 35.88 8.33 8.65
CA HIS A 147 37.27 8.73 8.46
C HIS A 147 37.61 10.00 9.24
N VAL A 148 36.74 11.02 9.20
CA VAL A 148 36.89 12.24 10.00
C VAL A 148 36.92 11.91 11.48
N MET A 149 36.04 11.02 11.97
CA MET A 149 36.03 10.63 13.38
C MET A 149 37.33 9.93 13.80
N GLU A 150 37.85 9.03 12.97
CA GLU A 150 39.11 8.32 13.20
C GLU A 150 40.31 9.27 13.26
N GLU A 151 40.41 10.20 12.31
CA GLU A 151 41.48 11.20 12.29
C GLU A 151 41.38 12.15 13.50
N LEU A 152 40.16 12.54 13.89
CA LEU A 152 39.93 13.37 15.07
C LEU A 152 40.41 12.71 16.37
N PHE A 153 40.38 11.38 16.48
CA PHE A 153 40.92 10.69 17.66
C PHE A 153 42.44 10.86 17.80
N ALA A 154 43.16 10.97 16.68
CA ALA A 154 44.61 11.17 16.64
C ALA A 154 45.03 12.64 16.79
N ALA A 155 44.13 13.60 16.56
CA ALA A 155 44.41 15.02 16.68
C ALA A 155 44.78 15.44 18.11
N ASN A 156 45.83 16.25 18.25
CA ASN A 156 46.31 16.73 19.56
C ASN A 156 46.07 18.23 19.76
N THR A 157 45.84 18.96 18.67
CA THR A 157 45.61 20.41 18.69
C THR A 157 44.26 20.78 18.09
N VAL A 158 43.79 21.98 18.43
CA VAL A 158 42.52 22.55 17.93
C VAL A 158 42.62 22.78 16.43
N GLU A 159 43.78 23.22 15.96
CA GLU A 159 44.09 23.54 14.57
C GLU A 159 44.07 22.29 13.69
N GLU A 160 44.70 21.19 14.14
CA GLU A 160 44.64 19.88 13.46
C GLU A 160 43.19 19.39 13.33
N ALA A 161 42.42 19.47 14.43
CA ALA A 161 41.04 19.01 14.46
C ALA A 161 40.13 19.83 13.53
N GLN A 162 40.35 21.15 13.43
CA GLN A 162 39.62 22.00 12.49
C GLN A 162 40.03 21.74 11.03
N ALA A 163 41.30 21.43 10.76
CA ALA A 163 41.78 21.07 9.44
C ALA A 163 41.16 19.75 8.94
N ILE A 164 41.06 18.74 9.81
CA ILE A 164 40.43 17.45 9.51
C ILE A 164 38.96 17.62 9.10
N ILE A 165 38.19 18.44 9.85
CA ILE A 165 36.80 18.74 9.50
C ILE A 165 36.70 19.49 8.16
N HIS A 166 37.63 20.42 7.88
CA HIS A 166 37.65 21.13 6.61
C HIS A 166 37.98 20.20 5.43
N ASP A 167 38.95 19.29 5.59
CA ASP A 167 39.33 18.31 4.56
C ASP A 167 38.20 17.31 4.29
N GLY A 168 37.54 16.80 5.35
CA GLY A 168 36.36 15.96 5.22
C GLY A 168 35.21 16.64 4.47
N LEU A 169 34.99 17.93 4.73
CA LEU A 169 34.01 18.73 3.97
C LEU A 169 34.42 18.90 2.50
N GLY A 170 35.71 19.12 2.23
CA GLY A 170 36.26 19.19 0.87
C GLY A 170 36.08 17.90 0.08
N LYS A 171 36.35 16.75 0.70
CA LYS A 171 36.12 15.41 0.12
C LYS A 171 34.64 15.12 -0.13
N PHE A 172 33.72 15.71 0.64
CA PHE A 172 32.28 15.56 0.43
C PHE A 172 31.77 16.37 -0.77
N LEU A 173 32.39 17.51 -1.09
CA LEU A 173 31.97 18.41 -2.16
C LEU A 173 32.58 18.07 -3.54
N GLN A 174 33.48 17.09 -3.63
CA GLN A 174 34.09 16.58 -4.86
C GLN A 174 33.35 15.36 -5.40
#